data_AF-A0A945CLA9-F1
#
_entry.id   AF-A0A945CLA9-F1
#
_cell.length_a   1.000
_cell.length_b   1.000
_cell.length_c   1.000
_cell.angle_alpha   90.00
_cell.angle_beta   90.00
_cell.angle_gamma   90.00
#
_symmetry.space_group_name_H-M   'P 1'
#
loop_
_entity.id
_entity.type
_entity.pdbx_description
1 polymer ?
#
loop_
_entity_poly.entity_id
_entity_poly.type
_entity_poly.pdbx_seq_one_letter_code
_entity_poly.pdbx_strand_id
1 'polypeptide(L)'
;MTALTLHDTPLGFEIHSGDQLAARYLATEELPRTDAPKPCFHPLHTPSGIQITEYRPGDHTWHTGLYFGWVHANQANLWGGGWYIPERDRYEDVPHTHGVQRHDQFTRLEADGDGIAVEEKLTWLDQNDDSLATETRTFAIQPLSDQAGYCFFISTGYCFLISTRIEPTVDKLTLGASRAARYSGLELRMGPPFTEALHRCSEGRKGHEAIMGQHARWVSAQGATGGQVVMMDHPANPRHPVTWFTRANLLGAGLLMEGDLEIEKGDSLELRYALLVLDEPLTPEETESYYASFAG
;
A
#
# COMPACT_ATOMS: atom_id res chain seq x y z
N MET A 1 17.73 19.84 -3.92
CA MET A 1 16.93 18.65 -4.24
C MET A 1 17.65 17.86 -5.31
N THR A 2 17.68 16.55 -5.16
CA THR A 2 18.14 15.67 -6.22
C THR A 2 16.90 15.12 -6.92
N ALA A 3 16.73 15.48 -8.19
CA ALA A 3 15.66 14.94 -9.02
C ALA A 3 15.68 13.40 -8.98
N LEU A 4 14.49 12.80 -9.00
CA LEU A 4 14.36 11.36 -9.11
C LEU A 4 14.65 10.92 -10.54
N THR A 5 15.32 9.77 -10.67
CA THR A 5 15.62 9.15 -11.96
C THR A 5 15.06 7.74 -12.01
N LEU A 6 14.66 7.31 -13.20
CA LEU A 6 14.03 6.02 -13.45
C LEU A 6 15.00 5.09 -14.18
N HIS A 7 15.07 3.85 -13.73
CA HIS A 7 15.90 2.80 -14.33
C HIS A 7 15.07 1.54 -14.52
N ASP A 8 14.90 1.10 -15.76
CA ASP A 8 14.18 -0.13 -16.05
C ASP A 8 14.92 -1.37 -15.51
N THR A 9 14.16 -2.36 -15.07
CA THR A 9 14.68 -3.66 -14.65
C THR A 9 13.89 -4.78 -15.33
N PRO A 10 14.40 -6.03 -15.37
CA PRO A 10 13.66 -7.14 -15.96
C PRO A 10 12.29 -7.41 -15.31
N LEU A 11 12.09 -7.00 -14.05
CA LEU A 11 10.87 -7.28 -13.27
C LEU A 11 9.97 -6.05 -13.07
N GLY A 12 10.38 -4.87 -13.51
CA GLY A 12 9.73 -3.60 -13.24
C GLY A 12 10.70 -2.44 -13.39
N PHE A 13 10.85 -1.59 -12.37
CA PHE A 13 11.76 -0.43 -12.44
C PHE A 13 12.31 -0.05 -11.06
N GLU A 14 13.34 0.77 -11.07
CA GLU A 14 13.93 1.41 -9.89
C GLU A 14 13.83 2.93 -10.00
N ILE A 15 13.71 3.57 -8.84
CA ILE A 15 13.74 5.01 -8.66
C ILE A 15 14.96 5.34 -7.82
N HIS A 16 15.80 6.24 -8.33
CA HIS A 16 17.04 6.66 -7.67
C HIS A 16 17.03 8.16 -7.42
N SER A 17 17.55 8.58 -6.27
CA SER A 17 17.84 9.98 -5.93
C SER A 17 19.35 10.16 -5.89
N GLY A 18 19.94 10.61 -7.00
CA GLY A 18 21.39 10.55 -7.19
C GLY A 18 21.83 9.09 -7.30
N ASP A 19 22.81 8.68 -6.48
CA ASP A 19 23.30 7.29 -6.43
C ASP A 19 22.53 6.41 -5.42
N GLN A 20 21.56 6.98 -4.70
CA GLN A 20 20.77 6.26 -3.68
C GLN A 20 19.50 5.67 -4.31
N LEU A 21 19.31 4.35 -4.15
CA LEU A 21 18.05 3.69 -4.47
C LEU A 21 16.96 4.20 -3.51
N ALA A 22 15.96 4.89 -4.02
CA ALA A 22 14.81 5.37 -3.27
C ALA A 22 13.71 4.30 -3.19
N ALA A 23 13.41 3.65 -4.32
CA ALA A 23 12.37 2.63 -4.39
C ALA A 23 12.63 1.67 -5.55
N ARG A 24 12.22 0.41 -5.40
CA ARG A 24 12.09 -0.53 -6.52
C ARG A 24 10.65 -0.99 -6.63
N TYR A 25 10.13 -1.00 -7.84
CA TYR A 25 8.83 -1.56 -8.17
C TYR A 25 9.00 -2.91 -8.86
N LEU A 26 8.40 -3.95 -8.29
CA LEU A 26 8.32 -5.29 -8.86
C LEU A 26 6.92 -5.43 -9.47
N ALA A 27 6.84 -5.35 -10.81
CA ALA A 27 5.60 -5.50 -11.56
C ALA A 27 5.30 -6.97 -11.90
N THR A 28 6.34 -7.75 -12.16
CA THR A 28 6.22 -9.17 -12.47
C THR A 28 7.21 -9.98 -11.65
N GLU A 29 6.75 -11.08 -11.07
CA GLU A 29 7.60 -12.00 -10.32
C GLU A 29 7.00 -13.40 -10.32
N GLU A 30 7.84 -14.42 -10.49
CA GLU A 30 7.43 -15.83 -10.39
C GLU A 30 7.44 -16.27 -8.92
N LEU A 31 6.27 -16.26 -8.30
CA LEU A 31 6.06 -16.67 -6.92
C LEU A 31 5.10 -17.86 -6.84
N PRO A 32 5.14 -18.66 -5.76
CA PRO A 32 4.12 -19.66 -5.50
C PRO A 32 2.73 -19.03 -5.55
N ARG A 33 1.77 -19.67 -6.21
CA ARG A 33 0.40 -19.15 -6.30
C ARG A 33 -0.25 -18.95 -4.93
N THR A 34 0.14 -19.75 -3.94
CA THR A 34 -0.27 -19.60 -2.52
C THR A 34 0.15 -18.26 -1.90
N ASP A 35 1.12 -17.56 -2.48
CA ASP A 35 1.48 -16.19 -2.06
C ASP A 35 0.66 -15.11 -2.77
N ALA A 36 -0.22 -15.50 -3.70
CA ALA A 36 -1.02 -14.64 -4.56
C ALA A 36 -0.19 -13.51 -5.21
N PRO A 37 0.71 -13.83 -6.17
CA PRO A 37 1.57 -12.85 -6.83
C PRO A 37 0.84 -11.55 -7.23
N LYS A 38 1.49 -10.41 -6.92
CA LYS A 38 0.94 -9.06 -7.09
C LYS A 38 2.06 -8.02 -7.16
N PRO A 39 1.90 -6.95 -7.95
CA PRO A 39 2.89 -5.89 -8.00
C PRO A 39 3.08 -5.18 -6.67
N CYS A 40 4.31 -4.80 -6.36
CA CYS A 40 4.66 -4.20 -5.08
C CYS A 40 5.90 -3.29 -5.16
N PHE A 41 6.04 -2.38 -4.20
CA PHE A 41 7.32 -1.72 -3.95
C PHE A 41 8.12 -2.46 -2.89
N HIS A 42 9.32 -2.89 -3.28
CA HIS A 42 10.36 -3.35 -2.37
C HIS A 42 11.74 -3.38 -3.06
N PRO A 43 12.81 -2.86 -2.41
CA PRO A 43 12.79 -2.09 -1.18
C PRO A 43 12.28 -0.65 -1.38
N LEU A 44 11.73 -0.06 -0.31
CA LEU A 44 11.57 1.39 -0.16
C LEU A 44 12.61 1.92 0.83
N HIS A 45 13.28 3.02 0.51
CA HIS A 45 14.24 3.70 1.38
C HIS A 45 13.83 5.14 1.63
N THR A 46 14.21 5.66 2.80
CA THR A 46 14.28 7.10 3.03
C THR A 46 15.44 7.72 2.24
N PRO A 47 15.51 9.06 2.07
CA PRO A 47 16.62 9.69 1.38
C PRO A 47 18.00 9.42 2.01
N SER A 48 18.09 9.21 3.32
CA SER A 48 19.33 8.80 4.00
C SER A 48 19.65 7.31 3.88
N GLY A 49 18.81 6.53 3.19
CA GLY A 49 19.05 5.11 2.90
C GLY A 49 18.48 4.14 3.94
N ILE A 50 17.62 4.58 4.86
CA ILE A 50 16.95 3.67 5.82
C ILE A 50 15.89 2.86 5.08
N GLN A 51 16.02 1.53 5.08
CA GLN A 51 15.01 0.66 4.46
C GLN A 51 13.74 0.60 5.32
N ILE A 52 12.59 0.76 4.67
CA ILE A 52 11.27 0.74 5.30
C ILE A 52 10.65 -0.66 5.24
N THR A 53 10.64 -1.26 4.05
CA THR A 53 9.84 -2.45 3.75
C THR A 53 10.54 -3.77 4.10
N GLU A 54 9.77 -4.77 4.51
CA GLU A 54 10.18 -6.18 4.54
C GLU A 54 9.50 -6.93 3.40
N TYR A 55 10.20 -7.92 2.84
CA TYR A 55 9.71 -8.71 1.72
C TYR A 55 9.79 -10.19 2.05
N ARG A 56 8.63 -10.84 1.95
CA ARG A 56 8.41 -12.28 2.13
C ARG A 56 9.10 -12.85 3.38
N PRO A 57 8.79 -12.31 4.58
CA PRO A 57 9.29 -12.87 5.82
C PRO A 57 8.85 -14.33 5.97
N GLY A 58 9.66 -15.15 6.63
CA GLY A 58 9.45 -16.60 6.67
C GLY A 58 8.13 -17.05 7.30
N ASP A 59 7.47 -16.20 8.10
CA ASP A 59 6.16 -16.45 8.70
C ASP A 59 4.99 -16.03 7.79
N HIS A 60 5.20 -15.10 6.86
CA HIS A 60 4.18 -14.55 5.96
C HIS A 60 4.79 -14.24 4.58
N THR A 61 5.06 -15.28 3.79
CA THR A 61 5.74 -15.17 2.48
C THR A 61 4.96 -14.39 1.42
N TRP A 62 3.69 -14.05 1.68
CA TRP A 62 2.84 -13.24 0.81
C TRP A 62 2.85 -11.73 1.13
N HIS A 63 3.57 -11.30 2.17
CA HIS A 63 3.75 -9.88 2.47
C HIS A 63 4.97 -9.32 1.71
N THR A 64 4.76 -8.38 0.78
CA THR A 64 5.78 -8.00 -0.22
C THR A 64 6.17 -6.51 -0.19
N GLY A 65 6.19 -5.88 0.98
CA GLY A 65 6.52 -4.45 1.11
C GLY A 65 5.26 -3.56 1.02
N LEU A 66 5.18 -2.64 0.07
CA LEU A 66 3.98 -1.84 -0.19
C LEU A 66 3.19 -2.42 -1.37
N TYR A 67 1.96 -2.86 -1.14
CA TYR A 67 1.15 -3.56 -2.14
C TYR A 67 -0.36 -3.40 -1.89
N PHE A 68 -1.18 -3.69 -2.89
CA PHE A 68 -2.60 -3.93 -2.71
C PHE A 68 -2.86 -5.42 -2.51
N GLY A 69 -3.61 -5.80 -1.47
CA GLY A 69 -3.97 -7.19 -1.18
C GLY A 69 -5.45 -7.35 -0.86
N TRP A 70 -6.07 -8.41 -1.38
CA TRP A 70 -7.50 -8.66 -1.21
C TRP A 70 -7.74 -10.09 -0.75
N VAL A 71 -8.19 -10.27 0.50
CA VAL A 71 -8.39 -11.61 1.07
C VAL A 71 -9.52 -12.33 0.36
N HIS A 72 -10.60 -11.61 0.03
CA HIS A 72 -11.72 -12.11 -0.73
C HIS A 72 -11.99 -11.20 -1.93
N ALA A 73 -11.77 -11.71 -3.13
CA ALA A 73 -12.32 -11.18 -4.37
C ALA A 73 -13.22 -12.26 -4.97
N ASN A 74 -14.53 -12.16 -4.72
CA ASN A 74 -15.46 -13.28 -4.84
C ASN A 74 -14.95 -14.52 -4.08
N GLN A 75 -14.63 -15.60 -4.79
CA GLN A 75 -14.10 -16.84 -4.19
C GLN A 75 -12.56 -16.93 -4.24
N ALA A 76 -11.89 -15.91 -4.81
CA ALA A 76 -10.44 -15.90 -4.94
C ALA A 76 -9.77 -15.18 -3.76
N ASN A 77 -8.65 -15.73 -3.33
CA ASN A 77 -7.70 -15.08 -2.42
C ASN A 77 -6.60 -14.39 -3.25
N LEU A 78 -6.59 -13.06 -3.27
CA LEU A 78 -5.54 -12.22 -3.88
C LEU A 78 -4.58 -11.65 -2.83
N TRP A 79 -4.69 -12.10 -1.58
CA TRP A 79 -3.84 -11.75 -0.44
C TRP A 79 -2.66 -12.73 -0.29
N GLY A 80 -2.91 -14.03 -0.41
CA GLY A 80 -1.97 -15.11 -0.11
C GLY A 80 -2.31 -15.84 1.19
N GLY A 81 -1.56 -16.90 1.49
CA GLY A 81 -1.67 -17.65 2.75
C GLY A 81 -2.98 -18.42 2.94
N GLY A 82 -3.22 -18.90 4.16
CA GLY A 82 -4.41 -19.67 4.50
C GLY A 82 -5.68 -18.83 4.60
N TRP A 83 -6.83 -19.52 4.55
CA TRP A 83 -8.13 -18.92 4.87
C TRP A 83 -8.43 -19.07 6.35
N TYR A 84 -8.99 -18.03 6.95
CA TYR A 84 -9.58 -18.18 8.28
C TYR A 84 -10.89 -18.96 8.21
N ILE A 85 -10.96 -20.08 8.92
CA ILE A 85 -12.12 -20.97 9.02
C ILE A 85 -12.85 -20.71 10.34
N PRO A 86 -13.98 -19.97 10.34
CA PRO A 86 -14.66 -19.56 11.58
C PRO A 86 -15.10 -20.74 12.45
N GLU A 87 -15.53 -21.84 11.83
CA GLU A 87 -16.00 -23.03 12.55
C GLU A 87 -14.89 -23.74 13.33
N ARG A 88 -13.62 -23.46 13.01
CA ARG A 88 -12.43 -24.08 13.63
C ARG A 88 -11.51 -23.07 14.32
N ASP A 89 -11.84 -21.79 14.25
CA ASP A 89 -11.09 -20.66 14.80
C ASP A 89 -9.59 -20.70 14.47
N ARG A 90 -9.25 -20.94 13.19
CA ARG A 90 -7.86 -21.02 12.72
C ARG A 90 -7.73 -20.73 11.23
N TYR A 91 -6.51 -20.42 10.81
CA TYR A 91 -6.15 -20.38 9.40
C TYR A 91 -5.83 -21.79 8.89
N GLU A 92 -6.36 -22.14 7.72
CA GLU A 92 -6.09 -23.41 7.02
C GLU A 92 -5.74 -23.13 5.56
N ASP A 93 -4.79 -23.87 5.02
CA ASP A 93 -4.53 -23.86 3.59
C ASP A 93 -5.69 -24.54 2.87
N VAL A 94 -6.42 -23.76 2.07
CA VAL A 94 -7.48 -24.29 1.21
C VAL A 94 -6.91 -24.44 -0.20
N PRO A 95 -6.87 -25.66 -0.76
CA PRO A 95 -6.36 -25.88 -2.10
C PRO A 95 -7.17 -25.14 -3.15
N HIS A 96 -6.50 -24.67 -4.21
CA HIS A 96 -7.12 -24.11 -5.41
C HIS A 96 -8.05 -22.91 -5.13
N THR A 97 -7.57 -21.96 -4.33
CA THR A 97 -8.32 -20.73 -4.00
C THR A 97 -7.60 -19.44 -4.32
N HIS A 98 -6.30 -19.51 -4.63
CA HIS A 98 -5.49 -18.31 -4.80
C HIS A 98 -5.52 -17.82 -6.24
N GLY A 99 -5.81 -16.53 -6.38
CA GLY A 99 -5.68 -15.82 -7.64
C GLY A 99 -4.39 -15.02 -7.72
N VAL A 100 -4.28 -14.16 -8.72
CA VAL A 100 -3.15 -13.24 -8.91
C VAL A 100 -3.62 -11.87 -9.36
N GLN A 101 -2.88 -10.84 -9.00
CA GLN A 101 -2.97 -9.52 -9.64
C GLN A 101 -1.86 -9.48 -10.69
N ARG A 102 -2.18 -9.77 -11.95
CA ARG A 102 -1.18 -9.85 -13.03
C ARG A 102 -0.95 -8.45 -13.62
N HIS A 103 0.28 -7.97 -13.61
CA HIS A 103 0.67 -6.82 -14.42
C HIS A 103 0.55 -7.14 -15.91
N ASP A 104 -0.12 -6.29 -16.66
CA ASP A 104 -0.28 -6.43 -18.11
C ASP A 104 0.69 -5.52 -18.88
N GLN A 105 0.78 -4.24 -18.50
CA GLN A 105 1.69 -3.26 -19.09
C GLN A 105 1.78 -1.96 -18.28
N PHE A 106 2.89 -1.24 -18.45
CA PHE A 106 2.96 0.20 -18.14
C PHE A 106 2.41 1.02 -19.32
N THR A 107 1.43 1.88 -19.06
CA THR A 107 0.91 2.85 -20.03
C THR A 107 1.57 4.23 -19.87
N ARG A 108 2.18 4.50 -18.71
CA ARG A 108 3.06 5.64 -18.45
C ARG A 108 4.19 5.21 -17.52
N LEU A 109 5.42 5.57 -17.85
CA LEU A 109 6.60 5.30 -17.03
C LEU A 109 7.69 6.32 -17.40
N GLU A 110 7.72 7.45 -16.70
CA GLU A 110 8.60 8.57 -17.06
C GLU A 110 8.97 9.45 -15.86
N ALA A 111 10.03 10.23 -16.02
CA ALA A 111 10.30 11.35 -15.13
C ALA A 111 9.28 12.48 -15.36
N ASP A 112 8.86 13.14 -14.29
CA ASP A 112 7.88 14.23 -14.30
C ASP A 112 8.38 15.37 -13.39
N GLY A 113 9.08 16.34 -14.00
CA GLY A 113 9.82 17.37 -13.28
C GLY A 113 10.96 16.76 -12.46
N ASP A 114 10.94 17.02 -11.15
CA ASP A 114 11.89 16.42 -10.19
C ASP A 114 11.42 15.05 -9.66
N GLY A 115 10.24 14.57 -10.10
CA GLY A 115 9.63 13.32 -9.65
C GLY A 115 9.44 12.28 -10.74
N ILE A 116 8.63 11.26 -10.45
CA ILE A 116 8.30 10.14 -11.34
C ILE A 116 6.78 10.03 -11.47
N ALA A 117 6.31 9.71 -12.68
CA ALA A 117 4.92 9.39 -12.93
C ALA A 117 4.79 8.00 -13.59
N VAL A 118 3.90 7.19 -13.03
CA VAL A 118 3.64 5.81 -13.46
C VAL A 118 2.14 5.58 -13.61
N GLU A 119 1.75 4.91 -14.69
CA GLU A 119 0.45 4.29 -14.86
C GLU A 119 0.65 2.87 -15.39
N GLU A 120 -0.05 1.91 -14.80
CA GLU A 120 -0.06 0.53 -15.25
C GLU A 120 -1.47 -0.04 -15.33
N LYS A 121 -1.60 -1.10 -16.12
CA LYS A 121 -2.79 -1.92 -16.23
C LYS A 121 -2.53 -3.30 -15.64
N LEU A 122 -3.47 -3.79 -14.84
CA LEU A 122 -3.45 -5.13 -14.29
C LEU A 122 -4.74 -5.86 -14.59
N THR A 123 -4.67 -7.18 -14.65
CA THR A 123 -5.82 -8.08 -14.66
C THR A 123 -5.80 -8.92 -13.39
N TRP A 124 -6.92 -8.95 -12.68
CA TRP A 124 -7.10 -9.83 -11.54
C TRP A 124 -7.67 -11.15 -12.02
N LEU A 125 -6.94 -12.22 -11.74
CA LEU A 125 -7.30 -13.58 -12.12
C LEU A 125 -7.70 -14.37 -10.88
N ASP A 126 -8.77 -15.16 -10.99
CA ASP A 126 -9.19 -16.09 -9.94
C ASP A 126 -8.29 -17.33 -9.88
N GLN A 127 -8.67 -18.33 -9.09
CA GLN A 127 -7.95 -19.61 -8.97
C GLN A 127 -7.86 -20.44 -10.28
N ASN A 128 -8.73 -20.18 -11.26
CA ASN A 128 -8.81 -20.87 -12.54
C ASN A 128 -8.19 -20.07 -13.69
N ASP A 129 -7.59 -18.91 -13.40
CA ASP A 129 -7.12 -17.93 -14.37
C ASP A 129 -8.24 -17.22 -15.15
N ASP A 130 -9.47 -17.23 -14.63
CA ASP A 130 -10.58 -16.45 -15.15
C ASP A 130 -10.51 -15.00 -14.64
N SER A 131 -10.83 -14.03 -15.50
CA SER A 131 -10.76 -12.60 -15.16
C SER A 131 -11.87 -12.18 -14.21
N LEU A 132 -11.50 -11.59 -13.07
CA LEU A 132 -12.40 -10.98 -12.08
C LEU A 132 -12.58 -9.48 -12.29
N ALA A 133 -11.47 -8.78 -12.57
CA ALA A 133 -11.44 -7.33 -12.71
C ALA A 133 -10.24 -6.88 -13.54
N THR A 134 -10.36 -5.69 -14.13
CA THR A 134 -9.22 -4.92 -14.61
C THR A 134 -8.92 -3.79 -13.63
N GLU A 135 -7.64 -3.46 -13.46
CA GLU A 135 -7.19 -2.39 -12.58
C GLU A 135 -6.31 -1.41 -13.37
N THR A 136 -6.51 -0.11 -13.14
CA THR A 136 -5.56 0.92 -13.50
C THR A 136 -4.95 1.48 -12.24
N ARG A 137 -3.63 1.35 -12.09
CA ARG A 137 -2.91 1.84 -10.92
C ARG A 137 -1.97 2.96 -11.33
N THR A 138 -1.97 4.05 -10.57
CA THR A 138 -1.08 5.18 -10.79
C THR A 138 -0.25 5.49 -9.56
N PHE A 139 0.97 5.97 -9.83
CA PHE A 139 1.88 6.48 -8.83
C PHE A 139 2.44 7.81 -9.32
N ALA A 140 2.34 8.86 -8.51
CA ALA A 140 3.12 10.08 -8.69
C ALA A 140 4.03 10.25 -7.48
N ILE A 141 5.34 10.27 -7.72
CA ILE A 141 6.36 10.19 -6.66
C ILE A 141 7.21 11.44 -6.76
N GLN A 142 7.19 12.25 -5.70
CA GLN A 142 7.86 13.55 -5.68
C GLN A 142 8.84 13.62 -4.50
N PRO A 143 10.05 14.18 -4.68
CA PRO A 143 10.89 14.53 -3.54
C PRO A 143 10.20 15.60 -2.70
N LEU A 144 10.13 15.37 -1.39
CA LEU A 144 9.76 16.40 -0.43
C LEU A 144 10.96 17.30 -0.19
N SER A 145 10.75 18.61 -0.28
CA SER A 145 11.74 19.59 0.15
C SER A 145 11.08 20.83 0.72
N ASP A 146 11.90 21.61 1.42
CA ASP A 146 11.62 22.93 1.92
C ASP A 146 10.96 23.81 0.83
N GLN A 147 9.63 23.88 0.79
CA GLN A 147 8.99 25.04 0.17
C GLN A 147 9.09 26.22 1.14
N ALA A 148 10.07 27.07 0.85
CA ALA A 148 10.24 28.38 1.45
C ALA A 148 8.92 29.16 1.43
N GLY A 149 8.44 29.54 2.61
CA GLY A 149 7.22 30.33 2.73
C GLY A 149 7.02 30.83 4.14
N TYR A 150 6.51 29.99 5.05
CA TYR A 150 6.16 30.44 6.40
C TYR A 150 6.32 29.41 7.53
N CYS A 151 6.77 28.19 7.26
CA CYS A 151 7.12 27.22 8.30
C CYS A 151 8.38 26.44 7.90
N PHE A 152 9.45 26.57 8.70
CA PHE A 152 10.68 25.78 8.57
C PHE A 152 10.43 24.39 9.16
N PHE A 153 10.01 23.44 8.34
CA PHE A 153 9.89 22.05 8.76
C PHE A 153 10.83 21.21 7.88
N ILE A 154 12.01 20.90 8.44
CA ILE A 154 13.09 20.20 7.76
C ILE A 154 12.79 18.71 7.86
N SER A 155 12.05 18.16 6.89
CA SER A 155 12.00 16.71 6.68
C SER A 155 12.30 16.41 5.22
N THR A 156 13.47 15.83 4.96
CA THR A 156 13.78 15.20 3.68
C THR A 156 12.97 13.93 3.53
N GLY A 157 12.34 13.76 2.37
CA GLY A 157 11.53 12.58 2.11
C GLY A 157 11.03 12.46 0.69
N TYR A 158 10.11 11.53 0.50
CA TYR A 158 9.37 11.30 -0.74
C TYR A 158 7.87 11.28 -0.42
N CYS A 159 7.08 11.85 -1.31
CA CYS A 159 5.63 11.75 -1.30
C CYS A 159 5.19 10.87 -2.46
N PHE A 160 4.50 9.78 -2.16
CA PHE A 160 3.86 8.90 -3.12
C PHE A 160 2.37 9.22 -3.11
N LEU A 161 1.85 9.72 -4.21
CA LEU A 161 0.41 9.76 -4.48
C LEU A 161 0.04 8.49 -5.22
N ILE A 162 -0.84 7.70 -4.62
CA ILE A 162 -1.21 6.36 -5.09
C ILE A 162 -2.69 6.39 -5.42
N SER A 163 -3.07 5.96 -6.61
CA SER A 163 -4.47 5.69 -6.90
C SER A 163 -4.67 4.38 -7.63
N THR A 164 -5.82 3.76 -7.39
CA THR A 164 -6.25 2.58 -8.12
C THR A 164 -7.71 2.72 -8.53
N ARG A 165 -8.01 2.32 -9.76
CA ARG A 165 -9.35 2.20 -10.31
C ARG A 165 -9.58 0.74 -10.70
N ILE A 166 -10.52 0.09 -10.03
CA ILE A 166 -10.84 -1.34 -10.19
C ILE A 166 -12.21 -1.46 -10.85
N GLU A 167 -12.27 -2.21 -11.95
CA GLU A 167 -13.45 -2.37 -12.80
C GLU A 167 -13.76 -3.86 -13.00
N PRO A 168 -14.95 -4.36 -12.57
CA PRO A 168 -15.30 -5.77 -12.70
C PRO A 168 -15.40 -6.24 -14.16
N THR A 169 -14.87 -7.43 -14.44
CA THR A 169 -15.12 -8.14 -15.72
C THR A 169 -16.26 -9.15 -15.62
N VAL A 170 -16.50 -9.64 -14.39
CA VAL A 170 -17.68 -10.43 -14.01
C VAL A 170 -18.89 -9.53 -13.75
N ASP A 171 -20.08 -10.12 -13.63
CA ASP A 171 -21.33 -9.35 -13.40
C ASP A 171 -21.29 -8.56 -12.09
N LYS A 172 -20.70 -9.14 -11.04
CA LYS A 172 -20.49 -8.48 -9.74
C LYS A 172 -19.20 -8.94 -9.10
N LEU A 173 -18.40 -7.97 -8.64
CA LEU A 173 -17.22 -8.19 -7.83
C LEU A 173 -17.54 -7.87 -6.37
N THR A 174 -17.49 -8.87 -5.51
CA THR A 174 -17.61 -8.72 -4.06
C THR A 174 -16.23 -8.79 -3.43
N LEU A 175 -15.80 -7.68 -2.84
CA LEU A 175 -14.61 -7.59 -2.00
C LEU A 175 -15.03 -7.83 -0.55
N GLY A 176 -14.65 -8.99 -0.01
CA GLY A 176 -15.14 -9.45 1.27
C GLY A 176 -14.26 -9.07 2.45
N ALA A 177 -14.89 -8.72 3.58
CA ALA A 177 -14.20 -8.63 4.85
C ALA A 177 -13.68 -10.02 5.24
N SER A 178 -12.38 -10.19 5.48
CA SER A 178 -11.92 -11.46 6.06
C SER A 178 -12.53 -11.61 7.45
N ARG A 179 -13.20 -12.74 7.72
CA ARG A 179 -14.08 -12.87 8.91
C ARG A 179 -13.33 -12.72 10.24
N ALA A 180 -12.04 -13.06 10.30
CA ALA A 180 -11.18 -12.80 11.46
C ALA A 180 -10.39 -11.50 11.35
N ALA A 181 -9.73 -11.30 10.23
CA ALA A 181 -8.66 -10.34 10.12
C ALA A 181 -9.15 -8.95 9.66
N ARG A 182 -10.28 -8.93 8.93
CA ARG A 182 -11.00 -7.75 8.47
C ARG A 182 -10.18 -6.75 7.63
N TYR A 183 -8.95 -7.10 7.24
CA TYR A 183 -8.10 -6.27 6.39
C TYR A 183 -8.15 -6.68 4.92
N SER A 184 -8.01 -5.69 4.03
CA SER A 184 -7.74 -5.76 2.60
C SER A 184 -7.67 -4.32 2.08
N GLY A 185 -6.86 -4.08 1.06
CA GLY A 185 -6.60 -2.76 0.52
C GLY A 185 -5.11 -2.51 0.35
N LEU A 186 -4.69 -1.24 0.50
CA LEU A 186 -3.29 -0.84 0.47
C LEU A 186 -2.62 -1.22 1.80
N GLU A 187 -1.51 -1.94 1.72
CA GLU A 187 -0.79 -2.48 2.86
C GLU A 187 0.70 -2.17 2.77
N LEU A 188 1.30 -1.85 3.90
CA LEU A 188 2.73 -1.67 4.07
C LEU A 188 3.28 -2.64 5.11
N ARG A 189 3.99 -3.67 4.64
CA ARG A 189 4.82 -4.54 5.47
C ARG A 189 6.18 -3.89 5.69
N MET A 190 6.47 -3.62 6.96
CA MET A 190 7.70 -2.94 7.36
C MET A 190 8.71 -3.93 7.95
N GLY A 191 9.99 -3.73 7.66
CA GLY A 191 11.12 -4.52 8.19
C GLY A 191 11.91 -3.75 9.23
N PRO A 192 12.95 -4.34 9.85
CA PRO A 192 13.86 -3.59 10.72
C PRO A 192 14.35 -2.31 10.01
N PRO A 193 14.27 -1.11 10.64
CA PRO A 193 14.06 -0.85 12.07
C PRO A 193 12.58 -0.64 12.52
N PHE A 194 11.60 -0.93 11.68
CA PHE A 194 10.17 -0.74 11.93
C PHE A 194 9.47 -1.97 12.51
N THR A 195 10.22 -2.98 12.97
CA THR A 195 9.63 -4.19 13.57
C THR A 195 8.83 -3.89 14.85
N GLU A 196 9.16 -2.78 15.54
CA GLU A 196 8.44 -2.23 16.69
C GLU A 196 8.17 -0.72 16.49
N ALA A 197 7.58 -0.37 15.34
CA ALA A 197 7.39 1.03 14.99
C ALA A 197 6.43 1.75 15.97
N LEU A 198 6.78 2.99 16.33
CA LEU A 198 5.91 3.84 17.14
C LEU A 198 4.80 4.41 16.27
N HIS A 199 3.58 3.90 16.45
CA HIS A 199 2.42 4.32 15.66
C HIS A 199 1.68 5.51 16.28
N ARG A 200 1.18 6.42 15.44
CA ARG A 200 0.31 7.54 15.80
C ARG A 200 -0.76 7.75 14.74
N CYS A 201 -1.90 8.35 15.11
CA CYS A 201 -2.93 8.70 14.14
C CYS A 201 -3.49 10.11 14.34
N SER A 202 -4.25 10.57 13.33
CA SER A 202 -4.92 11.89 13.30
C SER A 202 -5.85 12.17 14.49
N GLU A 203 -6.30 11.14 15.19
CA GLU A 203 -7.18 11.24 16.36
C GLU A 203 -6.40 11.26 17.69
N GLY A 204 -5.07 11.42 17.63
CA GLY A 204 -4.20 11.55 18.80
C GLY A 204 -3.86 10.22 19.51
N ARG A 205 -4.32 9.09 18.97
CA ARG A 205 -4.00 7.75 19.52
C ARG A 205 -2.55 7.37 19.24
N LYS A 206 -1.99 6.55 20.13
CA LYS A 206 -0.61 6.08 20.09
C LYS A 206 -0.56 4.58 20.32
N GLY A 207 0.33 3.89 19.62
CA GLY A 207 0.46 2.44 19.65
C GLY A 207 -0.47 1.76 18.65
N HIS A 208 0.01 0.69 18.03
CA HIS A 208 -0.72 0.01 16.97
C HIS A 208 -2.00 -0.66 17.49
N GLU A 209 -2.04 -1.08 18.74
CA GLU A 209 -3.22 -1.70 19.35
C GLU A 209 -4.36 -0.70 19.56
N ALA A 210 -4.05 0.55 19.92
CA ALA A 210 -5.05 1.59 20.11
C ALA A 210 -5.64 2.09 18.78
N ILE A 211 -4.90 1.93 17.68
CA ILE A 211 -5.29 2.38 16.34
C ILE A 211 -6.01 1.28 15.56
N MET A 212 -5.71 0.01 15.84
CA MET A 212 -6.29 -1.15 15.17
C MET A 212 -7.83 -1.11 15.19
N GLY A 213 -8.46 -1.17 14.01
CA GLY A 213 -9.91 -1.17 13.86
C GLY A 213 -10.56 0.19 14.02
N GLN A 214 -9.78 1.27 14.02
CA GLN A 214 -10.29 2.61 14.30
C GLN A 214 -10.14 3.56 13.10
N HIS A 215 -11.07 4.50 12.97
CA HIS A 215 -11.03 5.54 11.94
C HIS A 215 -9.95 6.60 12.22
N ALA A 216 -9.19 6.96 11.20
CA ALA A 216 -8.29 8.11 11.22
C ALA A 216 -8.02 8.59 9.78
N ARG A 217 -7.71 9.87 9.60
CA ARG A 217 -7.36 10.47 8.30
C ARG A 217 -5.98 10.00 7.82
N TRP A 218 -5.08 9.80 8.76
CA TRP A 218 -3.74 9.29 8.53
C TRP A 218 -3.25 8.50 9.73
N VAL A 219 -2.31 7.60 9.47
CA VAL A 219 -1.54 6.87 10.48
C VAL A 219 -0.06 6.96 10.10
N SER A 220 0.77 7.27 11.09
CA SER A 220 2.23 7.25 10.96
C SER A 220 2.83 6.10 11.73
N ALA A 221 3.96 5.61 11.25
CA ALA A 221 4.80 4.62 11.91
C ALA A 221 6.25 5.12 11.87
N GLN A 222 6.87 5.28 13.04
CA GLN A 222 8.25 5.73 13.19
C GLN A 222 9.17 4.55 13.55
N GLY A 223 10.27 4.38 12.83
CA GLY A 223 11.24 3.32 13.06
C GLY A 223 12.08 3.57 14.32
N ALA A 224 12.51 2.49 14.99
CA ALA A 224 13.22 2.58 16.26
C ALA A 224 14.61 3.26 16.15
N THR A 225 15.23 3.20 14.97
CA THR A 225 16.57 3.77 14.70
C THR A 225 16.52 4.89 13.65
N GLY A 226 15.35 5.47 13.40
CA GLY A 226 15.14 6.53 12.41
C GLY A 226 14.14 6.15 11.32
N GLY A 227 13.77 7.15 10.52
CA GLY A 227 12.76 7.03 9.48
C GLY A 227 11.34 7.10 10.00
N GLN A 228 10.44 7.66 9.19
CA GLN A 228 9.01 7.65 9.42
C GLN A 228 8.28 7.41 8.11
N VAL A 229 7.18 6.65 8.20
CA VAL A 229 6.17 6.61 7.16
C VAL A 229 4.87 7.23 7.65
N VAL A 230 4.14 7.89 6.75
CA VAL A 230 2.77 8.35 7.01
C VAL A 230 1.90 7.92 5.85
N MET A 231 0.90 7.06 6.12
CA MET A 231 -0.11 6.70 5.14
C MET A 231 -1.38 7.52 5.39
N MET A 232 -1.97 8.08 4.34
CA MET A 232 -3.12 8.98 4.38
C MET A 232 -4.25 8.47 3.50
N ASP A 233 -5.48 8.55 4.02
CA ASP A 233 -6.70 8.16 3.32
C ASP A 233 -7.40 9.40 2.74
N HIS A 234 -7.80 9.36 1.47
CA HIS A 234 -8.38 10.53 0.80
C HIS A 234 -9.89 10.65 1.07
N PRO A 235 -10.47 11.86 1.24
CA PRO A 235 -11.91 12.08 1.44
C PRO A 235 -12.85 11.51 0.36
N ALA A 236 -12.33 11.28 -0.84
CA ALA A 236 -13.07 10.69 -1.95
C ALA A 236 -13.18 9.15 -1.88
N ASN A 237 -12.42 8.50 -0.98
CA ASN A 237 -12.52 7.06 -0.81
C ASN A 237 -13.84 6.71 -0.11
N PRO A 238 -14.45 5.56 -0.44
CA PRO A 238 -15.55 5.04 0.35
C PRO A 238 -15.10 4.78 1.78
N ARG A 239 -16.01 5.00 2.74
CA ARG A 239 -15.76 4.79 4.18
C ARG A 239 -14.68 5.70 4.77
N HIS A 240 -14.43 6.86 4.15
CA HIS A 240 -13.52 7.86 4.70
C HIS A 240 -14.04 8.48 6.02
N PRO A 241 -13.15 8.73 7.00
CA PRO A 241 -11.78 8.21 7.08
C PRO A 241 -11.78 6.71 7.25
N VAL A 242 -10.94 5.98 6.53
CA VAL A 242 -10.89 4.52 6.60
C VAL A 242 -10.55 4.04 8.03
N THR A 243 -10.99 2.83 8.37
CA THR A 243 -10.46 2.11 9.55
C THR A 243 -9.06 1.57 9.25
N TRP A 244 -8.20 1.50 10.26
CA TRP A 244 -6.80 1.10 10.06
C TRP A 244 -6.50 -0.30 10.58
N PHE A 245 -5.79 -1.09 9.76
CA PHE A 245 -5.17 -2.34 10.19
C PHE A 245 -3.74 -2.06 10.63
N THR A 246 -3.46 -2.21 11.92
CA THR A 246 -2.13 -1.90 12.46
C THR A 246 -1.59 -3.04 13.32
N ARG A 247 -0.36 -3.42 13.04
CA ARG A 247 0.51 -4.26 13.88
C ARG A 247 1.85 -3.56 14.05
N ALA A 248 2.70 -4.06 14.95
CA ALA A 248 4.03 -3.50 15.17
C ALA A 248 4.84 -3.26 13.87
N ASN A 249 4.65 -4.12 12.86
CA ASN A 249 5.34 -4.09 11.57
C ASN A 249 4.41 -4.11 10.34
N LEU A 250 3.13 -3.78 10.50
CA LEU A 250 2.17 -3.73 9.39
C LEU A 250 1.25 -2.52 9.53
N LEU A 251 1.08 -1.78 8.44
CA LEU A 251 0.18 -0.63 8.35
C LEU A 251 -0.69 -0.75 7.08
N GLY A 252 -1.99 -0.90 7.26
CA GLY A 252 -2.95 -1.11 6.18
C GLY A 252 -4.15 -0.20 6.26
N ALA A 253 -4.57 0.34 5.10
CA ALA A 253 -5.85 0.99 4.95
C ALA A 253 -6.95 -0.08 4.93
N GLY A 254 -7.62 -0.28 6.06
CA GLY A 254 -8.58 -1.35 6.33
C GLY A 254 -9.95 -1.13 5.70
N LEU A 255 -10.01 -0.93 4.38
CA LEU A 255 -11.24 -0.61 3.66
C LEU A 255 -12.39 -1.58 3.99
N LEU A 256 -12.08 -2.88 4.11
CA LEU A 256 -13.06 -3.94 4.31
C LEU A 256 -13.36 -4.29 5.77
N MET A 257 -12.90 -3.51 6.77
CA MET A 257 -13.16 -3.90 8.17
C MET A 257 -14.63 -3.81 8.58
N GLU A 258 -15.34 -2.86 7.97
CA GLU A 258 -16.74 -2.57 8.27
C GLU A 258 -17.70 -3.53 7.55
N GLY A 259 -17.22 -4.27 6.54
CA GLY A 259 -18.00 -5.24 5.80
C GLY A 259 -17.60 -5.31 4.33
N ASP A 260 -18.36 -6.13 3.60
CA ASP A 260 -18.12 -6.36 2.17
C ASP A 260 -18.38 -5.10 1.34
N LEU A 261 -17.73 -5.00 0.19
CA LEU A 261 -17.95 -3.96 -0.81
C LEU A 261 -18.27 -4.65 -2.13
N GLU A 262 -19.42 -4.33 -2.72
CA GLU A 262 -19.85 -4.89 -4.00
C GLU A 262 -19.75 -3.83 -5.10
N ILE A 263 -19.23 -4.24 -6.25
CA ILE A 263 -19.08 -3.40 -7.44
C ILE A 263 -19.76 -4.14 -8.59
N GLU A 264 -20.78 -3.53 -9.19
CA GLU A 264 -21.49 -4.08 -10.34
C GLU A 264 -20.67 -3.87 -11.62
N LYS A 265 -20.90 -4.72 -12.62
CA LYS A 265 -20.29 -4.56 -13.94
C LYS A 265 -20.70 -3.23 -14.58
N GLY A 266 -19.70 -2.45 -14.99
CA GLY A 266 -19.90 -1.10 -15.55
C GLY A 266 -19.67 0.01 -14.53
N ASP A 267 -19.62 -0.31 -13.24
CA ASP A 267 -19.15 0.59 -12.18
C ASP A 267 -17.65 0.39 -11.91
N SER A 268 -17.11 1.21 -11.01
CA SER A 268 -15.71 1.16 -10.61
C SER A 268 -15.52 1.53 -9.15
N LEU A 269 -14.56 0.88 -8.49
CA LEU A 269 -14.03 1.35 -7.21
C LEU A 269 -12.78 2.19 -7.45
N GLU A 270 -12.80 3.45 -7.01
CA GLU A 270 -11.63 4.32 -6.99
C GLU A 270 -11.12 4.48 -5.56
N LEU A 271 -9.82 4.29 -5.38
CA LEU A 271 -9.13 4.52 -4.11
C LEU A 271 -7.91 5.42 -4.32
N ARG A 272 -7.69 6.33 -3.38
CA ARG A 272 -6.61 7.32 -3.42
C ARG A 272 -5.94 7.39 -2.05
N TYR A 273 -4.62 7.27 -2.03
CA TYR A 273 -3.83 7.32 -0.82
C TYR A 273 -2.60 8.19 -1.04
N ALA A 274 -2.05 8.74 0.04
CA ALA A 274 -0.70 9.28 0.04
C ALA A 274 0.17 8.47 1.00
N LEU A 275 1.44 8.26 0.63
CA LEU A 275 2.46 7.72 1.51
C LEU A 275 3.64 8.69 1.56
N LEU A 276 3.92 9.24 2.73
CA LEU A 276 5.15 9.96 3.00
C LEU A 276 6.21 8.97 3.48
N VAL A 277 7.43 9.07 2.94
CA VAL A 277 8.62 8.33 3.38
C VAL A 277 9.67 9.35 3.77
N LEU A 278 10.02 9.41 5.05
CA LEU A 278 10.73 10.54 5.65
C LEU A 278 11.95 10.05 6.43
N ASP A 279 13.04 10.82 6.44
CA ASP A 279 14.19 10.55 7.31
C ASP A 279 13.86 10.83 8.78
N GLU A 280 13.19 11.94 9.02
CA GLU A 280 12.86 12.47 10.35
C GLU A 280 11.34 12.48 10.58
N PRO A 281 10.88 12.28 11.82
CA PRO A 281 9.46 12.24 12.14
C PRO A 281 8.83 13.63 12.05
N LEU A 282 7.65 13.70 11.46
CA LEU A 282 6.76 14.85 11.56
C LEU A 282 6.04 14.88 12.92
N THR A 283 5.81 16.08 13.40
CA THR A 283 4.82 16.44 14.40
C THR A 283 3.39 16.18 13.86
N PRO A 284 2.40 16.01 14.75
CA PRO A 284 1.00 15.91 14.33
C PRO A 284 0.54 17.12 13.50
N GLU A 285 0.97 18.33 13.85
CA GLU A 285 0.57 19.57 13.17
C GLU A 285 1.14 19.65 11.74
N GLU A 286 2.41 19.25 11.55
CA GLU A 286 3.01 19.12 10.22
C GLU A 286 2.30 18.04 9.39
N THR A 287 2.00 16.89 10.01
CA THR A 287 1.31 15.78 9.35
C THR A 287 -0.09 16.19 8.87
N GLU A 288 -0.84 16.92 9.70
CA GLU A 288 -2.14 17.49 9.32
C GLU A 288 -2.01 18.52 8.19
N SER A 289 -0.91 19.28 8.13
CA SER A 289 -0.68 20.25 7.05
C SER A 289 -0.49 19.55 5.69
N TYR A 290 0.30 18.46 5.67
CA TYR A 290 0.43 17.61 4.47
C TYR A 290 -0.90 16.96 4.10
N TYR A 291 -1.64 16.45 5.09
CA TYR A 291 -2.96 15.86 4.85
C TYR A 291 -3.93 16.87 4.25
N ALA A 292 -4.01 18.09 4.77
CA ALA A 292 -4.90 19.12 4.24
C ALA A 292 -4.59 19.44 2.76
N SER A 293 -3.30 19.50 2.39
CA SER A 293 -2.90 19.69 0.99
C SER A 293 -3.26 18.50 0.10
N PHE A 294 -3.22 17.28 0.63
CA PHE A 294 -3.59 16.06 -0.10
C PHE A 294 -5.11 15.92 -0.27
N ALA A 295 -5.87 16.30 0.77
CA ALA A 295 -7.32 16.13 0.83
C ALA A 295 -8.09 17.09 -0.08
N GLY A 296 -7.49 18.24 -0.45
CA GLY A 296 -8.10 19.28 -1.28
C GLY A 296 -8.74 20.40 -0.49
#